data_AF-A0A6J7NBP4-F1
#
_entry.id   AF-A0A6J7NBP4-F1
#
_cell.length_a   1.000
_cell.length_b   1.000
_cell.length_c   1.000
_cell.angle_alpha   90.00
_cell.angle_beta   90.00
_cell.angle_gamma   90.00
#
_symmetry.space_group_name_H-M   'P 1'
#
loop_
_entity.id
_entity.type
_entity.pdbx_description
1 polymer ?
#
loop_
_entity_poly.entity_id
_entity_poly.type
_entity_poly.pdbx_seq_one_letter_code
_entity_poly.pdbx_strand_id
1 'polypeptide(L)'
;MLCPGLVAGNLSATSARNRPDRFGGPVANPREGMAPNSAAMPNERVGPIVARAIAENRFYIFTHRDPQQLVAERHAQVTADLAFLDAQSVGETGGAHRAFRSGRPPE
;
A
#
# COMPACT_ATOMS: atom_id res chain seq x y z
N MET A 1 6.29 -1.33 12.26
CA MET A 1 5.87 -0.31 11.28
C MET A 1 4.68 0.47 11.84
N LEU A 2 4.77 1.80 11.89
CA LEU A 2 3.67 2.68 12.31
C LEU A 2 2.89 3.14 11.07
N CYS A 3 1.58 2.92 11.08
CA CYS A 3 0.66 3.25 9.97
C CYS A 3 -0.43 4.21 10.47
N PRO A 4 -0.14 5.51 10.61
CA PRO A 4 -1.11 6.47 11.09
C PRO A 4 -2.09 6.86 9.97
N GLY A 5 -3.34 7.11 10.37
CA GLY A 5 -4.29 7.88 9.56
C GLY A 5 -4.00 9.38 9.69
N LEU A 6 -5.05 10.21 9.60
CA LEU A 6 -4.88 11.65 9.68
C LEU A 6 -4.62 12.10 11.12
N VAL A 7 -3.45 12.71 11.36
CA VAL A 7 -3.04 13.23 12.68
C VAL A 7 -2.90 14.74 12.61
N ALA A 8 -3.30 15.42 13.68
CA ALA A 8 -3.21 16.87 13.87
C ALA A 8 -1.75 17.32 14.14
N GLY A 9 -0.84 16.96 13.24
CA GLY A 9 0.54 17.44 13.21
C GLY A 9 0.70 18.67 12.31
N ASN A 10 1.94 19.12 12.14
CA ASN A 10 2.26 20.27 11.29
C ASN A 10 2.61 19.89 9.83
N LEU A 11 2.53 18.60 9.46
CA LEU A 11 2.95 18.09 8.16
C LEU A 11 2.33 18.87 6.99
N SER A 12 1.01 19.06 7.00
CA SER A 12 0.30 19.80 5.95
C SER A 12 0.73 21.27 5.84
N ALA A 13 1.23 21.88 6.92
CA ALA A 13 1.67 23.27 6.94
C ALA A 13 3.17 23.42 6.60
N THR A 14 3.99 22.41 6.90
CA THR A 14 5.45 22.55 6.86
C THR A 14 6.13 21.71 5.79
N SER A 15 5.44 20.78 5.13
CA SER A 15 6.06 19.90 4.13
C SER A 15 6.71 20.68 2.98
N ALA A 16 6.03 21.72 2.49
CA ALA A 16 6.50 22.52 1.36
C ALA A 16 7.81 23.28 1.67
N ARG A 17 7.90 23.87 2.87
CA ARG A 17 9.11 24.58 3.31
C ARG A 17 10.27 23.65 3.68
N ASN A 18 9.98 22.39 4.05
CA ASN A 18 10.98 21.41 4.44
C ASN A 18 11.52 20.60 3.25
N ARG A 19 11.10 20.90 2.01
CA ARG A 19 11.59 20.22 0.80
C ARG A 19 13.09 20.52 0.61
N PRO A 20 13.97 19.49 0.60
CA PRO A 20 15.41 19.70 0.47
C PRO A 20 15.85 20.30 -0.88
N ASP A 21 16.97 21.03 -0.88
CA ASP A 21 17.53 21.70 -2.08
C ASP A 21 17.81 20.75 -3.23
N ARG A 22 18.32 19.54 -2.95
CA ARG A 22 18.55 18.50 -3.97
C ARG A 22 17.30 18.07 -4.73
N PHE A 23 16.11 18.41 -4.22
CA PHE A 23 14.83 18.16 -4.86
C PHE A 23 14.18 19.45 -5.37
N GLY A 24 14.87 20.59 -5.42
CA GLY A 24 14.34 21.89 -5.86
C GLY A 24 14.05 22.88 -4.72
N GLY A 25 14.35 22.52 -3.47
CA GLY A 25 14.27 23.42 -2.32
C GLY A 25 12.85 23.74 -1.85
N PRO A 26 12.72 24.64 -0.85
CA PRO A 26 11.44 25.08 -0.31
C PRO A 26 10.51 25.64 -1.40
N VAL A 27 9.22 25.30 -1.33
CA VAL A 27 8.19 25.86 -2.20
C VAL A 27 7.04 26.47 -1.39
N ALA A 28 6.21 27.29 -2.05
CA ALA A 28 5.00 27.84 -1.45
C ALA A 28 4.09 26.72 -0.93
N ASN A 29 3.48 26.92 0.23
CA ASN A 29 2.61 25.91 0.83
C ASN A 29 1.25 25.89 0.11
N PRO A 30 0.86 24.80 -0.56
CA PRO A 30 -0.43 24.73 -1.25
C PRO A 30 -1.63 24.75 -0.30
N ARG A 31 -1.42 24.57 1.00
CA ARG A 31 -2.47 24.61 2.04
C ARG A 31 -2.41 25.85 2.93
N GLU A 32 -1.66 26.87 2.51
CA GLU A 32 -1.62 28.15 3.24
C GLU A 32 -3.04 28.74 3.39
N GLY A 33 -3.39 29.16 4.60
CA GLY A 33 -4.73 29.68 4.92
C GLY A 33 -5.85 28.64 5.04
N MET A 34 -5.60 27.35 4.79
CA MET A 34 -6.61 26.30 5.00
C MET A 34 -6.77 25.97 6.48
N ALA A 35 -8.03 25.80 6.92
CA ALA A 35 -8.32 25.36 8.27
C ALA A 35 -7.80 23.93 8.55
N PRO A 36 -7.36 23.61 9.79
CA PRO A 36 -7.03 22.25 10.18
C PRO A 36 -8.22 21.30 9.98
N ASN A 37 -7.93 20.06 9.61
CA ASN A 37 -8.98 19.05 9.46
C ASN A 37 -9.50 18.65 10.85
N SER A 38 -10.77 18.92 11.13
CA SER A 38 -11.42 18.63 12.41
C SER A 38 -11.54 17.13 12.72
N ALA A 39 -11.46 16.27 11.71
CA ALA A 39 -11.47 14.82 11.86
C ALA A 39 -10.07 14.24 12.22
N ALA A 40 -9.03 15.06 12.25
CA ALA A 40 -7.68 14.61 12.56
C ALA A 40 -7.53 14.19 14.03
N MET A 41 -6.87 13.06 14.27
CA MET A 41 -6.55 12.60 15.63
C MET A 41 -5.52 13.55 16.28
N PRO A 42 -5.72 13.97 17.56
CA PRO A 42 -4.70 14.72 18.30
C PRO A 42 -3.37 13.96 18.37
N ASN A 43 -2.25 14.64 18.18
CA ASN A 43 -0.93 14.00 18.06
C ASN A 43 -0.55 13.20 19.32
N GLU A 44 -0.94 13.69 20.49
CA GLU A 44 -0.66 13.09 21.80
C GLU A 44 -1.34 11.73 21.97
N ARG A 45 -2.37 11.43 21.17
CA ARG A 45 -3.07 10.13 21.20
C ARG A 45 -2.29 9.03 20.50
N VAL A 46 -1.35 9.36 19.61
CA VAL A 46 -0.54 8.38 18.88
C VAL A 46 0.47 7.70 19.81
N GLY A 47 1.10 8.46 20.70
CA GLY A 47 2.14 7.97 21.62
C GLY A 47 1.73 6.76 22.45
N PRO A 48 0.60 6.81 23.20
CA PRO A 48 0.12 5.67 23.98
C PRO A 48 -0.17 4.42 23.16
N ILE A 49 -0.68 4.56 21.93
CA ILE A 49 -0.95 3.43 21.03
C ILE A 49 0.37 2.74 20.66
N VAL A 50 1.38 3.53 20.29
CA VAL A 50 2.71 3.01 19.93
C VAL A 50 3.38 2.33 21.13
N ALA A 51 3.37 2.96 22.31
CA ALA A 51 3.96 2.40 23.53
C ALA A 51 3.35 1.02 23.87
N ARG A 52 2.01 0.91 23.81
CA ARG A 52 1.32 -0.36 24.02
C ARG A 52 1.69 -1.41 22.97
N ALA A 53 1.72 -1.02 21.70
CA ALA A 53 2.06 -1.92 20.61
C ALA A 53 3.50 -2.45 20.68
N ILE A 54 4.45 -1.62 21.15
CA ILE A 54 5.82 -2.04 21.44
C ILE A 54 5.83 -3.08 22.58
N ALA A 55 5.14 -2.80 23.69
CA ALA A 55 5.05 -3.72 24.82
C ALA A 55 4.44 -5.08 24.44
N GLU A 56 3.47 -5.08 23.51
CA GLU A 56 2.81 -6.29 23.00
C GLU A 56 3.54 -6.91 21.78
N ASN A 57 4.74 -6.44 21.42
CA ASN A 57 5.52 -6.89 20.27
C ASN A 57 4.72 -6.95 18.95
N ARG A 58 3.91 -5.91 18.68
CA ARG A 58 3.08 -5.82 17.48
C ARG A 58 3.88 -5.22 16.32
N PHE A 59 3.95 -5.94 15.21
CA PHE A 59 4.66 -5.44 14.02
C PHE A 59 3.93 -4.31 13.30
N TYR A 60 2.62 -4.45 13.04
CA TYR A 60 1.79 -3.41 12.42
C TYR A 60 1.02 -2.62 13.49
N ILE A 61 1.22 -1.30 13.50
CA ILE A 61 0.59 -0.38 14.45
C ILE A 61 -0.33 0.57 13.68
N PHE A 62 -1.63 0.25 13.63
CA PHE A 62 -2.65 1.13 13.07
C PHE A 62 -3.23 2.01 14.17
N THR A 63 -3.29 3.32 13.96
CA THR A 63 -3.91 4.25 14.92
C THR A 63 -5.38 4.54 14.63
N HIS A 64 -5.84 4.24 13.41
CA HIS A 64 -7.21 4.51 12.95
C HIS A 64 -7.88 3.21 12.49
N ARG A 65 -9.21 3.16 12.59
CA ARG A 65 -10.02 2.00 12.13
C ARG A 65 -10.50 2.14 10.70
N ASP A 66 -10.55 3.36 10.18
CA ASP A 66 -11.00 3.71 8.82
C ASP A 66 -10.41 2.82 7.71
N PRO A 67 -9.12 2.41 7.71
CA PRO A 67 -8.61 1.58 6.62
C PRO A 67 -9.08 0.12 6.67
N GLN A 68 -9.77 -0.34 7.71
CA GLN A 68 -10.08 -1.77 7.88
C GLN A 68 -10.83 -2.36 6.67
N GLN A 69 -11.89 -1.69 6.22
CA GLN A 69 -12.68 -2.15 5.08
C GLN A 69 -11.88 -2.05 3.77
N LEU A 70 -11.23 -0.90 3.52
CA LEU A 70 -10.44 -0.69 2.31
C LEU A 70 -9.29 -1.71 2.18
N VAL A 71 -8.65 -2.03 3.31
CA VAL A 71 -7.59 -3.05 3.37
C VAL A 71 -8.17 -4.43 3.05
N ALA A 72 -9.32 -4.79 3.60
CA ALA A 72 -9.95 -6.09 3.32
C ALA A 72 -10.33 -6.22 1.83
N GLU A 73 -10.99 -5.20 1.27
CA GLU A 73 -11.40 -5.16 -0.14
C GLU A 73 -10.19 -5.29 -1.08
N ARG A 74 -9.12 -4.52 -0.81
CA ARG A 74 -7.89 -4.61 -1.60
C ARG A 74 -7.28 -6.02 -1.58
N HIS A 75 -7.24 -6.67 -0.41
CA HIS A 75 -6.69 -8.02 -0.30
C HIS A 75 -7.58 -9.08 -0.97
N ALA A 76 -8.90 -8.90 -0.93
CA ALA A 76 -9.84 -9.76 -1.64
C ALA A 76 -9.58 -9.70 -3.16
N GLN A 77 -9.42 -8.48 -3.71
CA GLN A 77 -9.12 -8.32 -5.13
C GLN A 77 -7.78 -8.95 -5.52
N VAL A 78 -6.71 -8.69 -4.76
CA VAL A 78 -5.39 -9.28 -5.03
C VAL A 78 -5.44 -10.80 -5.01
N THR A 79 -6.16 -11.39 -4.03
CA THR A 79 -6.32 -12.84 -3.96
C THR A 79 -7.12 -13.39 -5.13
N ALA A 80 -8.16 -12.69 -5.57
CA ALA A 80 -8.98 -13.09 -6.72
C ALA A 80 -8.15 -13.09 -8.03
N ASP A 81 -7.33 -12.06 -8.24
CA ASP A 81 -6.50 -11.96 -9.44
C ASP A 81 -5.39 -13.04 -9.47
N LEU A 82 -4.83 -13.38 -8.31
CA LEU A 82 -3.88 -14.50 -8.19
C LEU A 82 -4.56 -15.85 -8.48
N ALA A 83 -5.77 -16.07 -7.94
CA ALA A 83 -6.53 -17.29 -8.22
C ALA A 83 -6.89 -17.42 -9.71
N PHE A 84 -7.16 -16.29 -10.39
CA PHE A 84 -7.35 -16.26 -11.83
C PHE A 84 -6.10 -16.73 -12.58
N LEU A 85 -4.90 -16.25 -12.23
CA LEU A 85 -3.65 -16.71 -12.82
C LEU A 85 -3.43 -18.23 -12.62
N ASP A 86 -3.64 -18.71 -11.40
CA ASP A 86 -3.45 -20.13 -11.09
C ASP A 86 -4.37 -21.02 -11.95
N ALA A 87 -5.62 -20.59 -12.16
CA ALA A 87 -6.57 -21.30 -13.03
C ALA A 87 -6.11 -21.39 -14.49
N GLN A 88 -5.37 -20.38 -14.98
CA GLN A 88 -4.80 -20.38 -16.33
C GLN A 88 -3.59 -21.33 -16.45
N SER A 89 -2.79 -21.44 -15.39
CA SER A 89 -1.59 -22.31 -15.37
C SER A 89 -1.91 -23.80 -15.50
N VAL A 90 -3.12 -24.22 -15.10
CA VAL A 90 -3.61 -25.61 -15.25
C VAL A 90 -3.86 -25.99 -16.72
N GLY A 91 -3.95 -25.01 -17.63
CA GLY A 91 -4.11 -25.24 -19.08
C GLY A 91 -2.80 -25.39 -19.87
N GLU A 92 -1.66 -24.93 -19.34
CA GLU A 92 -0.39 -24.87 -20.09
C GLU A 92 0.44 -26.15 -20.01
N THR A 93 0.28 -26.97 -18.97
CA THR A 93 0.97 -28.27 -18.84
C THR A 93 0.39 -29.41 -19.69
N GLY A 94 -0.67 -29.16 -20.48
CA GLY A 94 -1.28 -30.17 -21.37
C GLY A 94 -0.85 -30.13 -22.84
N GLY A 95 -0.01 -29.16 -23.26
CA GLY A 95 0.18 -28.81 -24.68
C GLY A 95 1.55 -29.07 -25.30
N ALA A 96 2.53 -29.63 -24.58
CA ALA A 96 3.91 -29.78 -25.07
C ALA A 96 4.24 -31.24 -25.48
N HIS A 97 3.49 -31.82 -26.41
CA HIS A 97 3.92 -33.03 -27.13
C HIS A 97 3.35 -33.06 -28.57
N ARG A 98 3.59 -32.02 -29.38
CA ARG A 98 3.45 -32.15 -30.83
C ARG A 98 4.76 -32.72 -31.38
N ALA A 99 4.81 -34.06 -31.42
CA ALA A 99 5.90 -34.80 -32.05
C ALA A 99 6.16 -34.27 -33.46
N PHE A 100 7.37 -33.75 -33.69
CA PHE A 100 7.93 -33.49 -35.00
C PHE A 100 8.09 -34.84 -35.73
N ARG A 101 7.04 -35.29 -36.41
CA ARG A 101 7.10 -36.46 -37.30
C ARG A 101 7.92 -36.09 -38.52
N SER A 102 9.19 -36.48 -38.53
CA SER A 102 10.01 -36.54 -39.74
C SER A 102 9.47 -37.63 -40.66
N GLY A 103 8.61 -37.26 -41.62
CA GLY A 103 8.16 -38.13 -42.71
C GLY A 103 8.94 -37.82 -43.99
N ARG A 104 9.69 -38.81 -44.48
CA ARG A 104 10.47 -38.80 -45.74
C ARG A 104 9.52 -38.80 -46.97
N PRO A 105 9.85 -38.17 -48.12
CA PRO A 105 8.99 -38.12 -49.31
C PRO A 105 8.98 -39.42 -50.14
N PRO A 106 8.08 -39.54 -51.15
CA PRO A 106 7.51 -40.81 -51.62
C PRO A 106 8.30 -41.52 -52.74
N GLU A 107 8.01 -42.82 -52.92
CA GLU A 107 8.20 -43.59 -54.16
C GLU A 107 6.84 -44.02 -54.72
#